data_AF-A0A839WGL0-F1
#
_entry.id   AF-A0A839WGL0-F1
#
_cell.length_a   1.000
_cell.length_b   1.000
_cell.length_c   1.000
_cell.angle_alpha   90.00
_cell.angle_beta   90.00
_cell.angle_gamma   90.00
#
_symmetry.space_group_name_H-M   'P 1'
#
loop_
_entity.id
_entity.type
_entity.pdbx_description
1 polymer ?
#
loop_
_entity_poly.entity_id
_entity_poly.type
_entity_poly.pdbx_seq_one_letter_code
_entity_poly.pdbx_strand_id
1 'polypeptide(L)'
;MSQVIIQESEAYTNLPDNTLSNYFRNAGEMLAEESLLLGTVVNSIIASQEPLTNKAIIVRLMAALKNTQDAVKCDVIRKTLEIVVNHTTDDI
;
A
#
# COMPACT_ATOMS: atom_id res chain seq x y z
N MET A 1 -3.82 -31.27 15.13
CA MET A 1 -3.35 -29.93 15.55
C MET A 1 -3.33 -29.07 14.30
N SER A 2 -4.33 -28.21 14.16
CA SER A 2 -4.57 -27.44 12.93
C SER A 2 -3.50 -26.36 12.79
N GLN A 3 -2.63 -26.49 11.78
CA GLN A 3 -1.74 -25.42 11.37
C GLN A 3 -2.58 -24.31 10.76
N VAL A 4 -2.64 -23.18 11.46
CA VAL A 4 -3.16 -21.93 10.90
C VAL A 4 -2.17 -21.49 9.83
N ILE A 5 -2.57 -21.64 8.57
CA ILE A 5 -1.90 -21.02 7.43
C ILE A 5 -2.16 -19.53 7.58
N ILE A 6 -1.18 -18.80 8.13
CA ILE A 6 -1.13 -17.35 7.92
C ILE A 6 -0.77 -17.24 6.45
N GLN A 7 -1.75 -16.98 5.59
CA GLN A 7 -1.52 -16.56 4.22
C GLN A 7 -0.85 -15.19 4.30
N GLU A 8 0.47 -15.23 4.46
CA GLU A 8 1.33 -14.06 4.51
C GLU A 8 1.08 -13.29 3.21
N SER A 9 0.47 -12.12 3.34
CA SER A 9 -0.02 -11.27 2.27
C SER A 9 1.06 -10.99 1.22
N GLU A 10 1.08 -11.78 0.15
CA GLU A 10 1.98 -11.66 -1.01
C GLU A 10 1.65 -10.44 -1.91
N ALA A 11 0.75 -9.57 -1.48
CA ALA A 11 0.21 -8.50 -2.31
C ALA A 11 1.19 -7.31 -2.51
N TYR A 12 2.29 -7.26 -1.75
CA TYR A 12 3.25 -6.13 -1.79
C TYR A 12 4.70 -6.56 -1.99
N THR A 13 5.01 -7.86 -2.10
CA THR A 13 6.37 -8.40 -2.32
C THR A 13 7.01 -7.94 -3.63
N ASN A 14 6.21 -7.35 -4.52
CA ASN A 14 6.63 -6.83 -5.82
C ASN A 14 6.90 -5.32 -5.82
N LEU A 15 6.75 -4.64 -4.67
CA LEU A 15 7.10 -3.22 -4.60
C LEU A 15 8.58 -3.03 -4.96
N PRO A 16 8.92 -2.02 -5.77
CA PRO A 16 10.30 -1.73 -6.15
C PRO A 16 11.16 -1.31 -4.95
N ASP A 17 10.51 -0.79 -3.92
CA ASP A 17 11.13 -0.31 -2.70
C ASP A 17 11.03 -1.36 -1.59
N ASN A 18 12.15 -2.03 -1.33
CA ASN A 18 12.23 -3.06 -0.30
C ASN A 18 12.05 -2.47 1.11
N THR A 19 12.35 -1.19 1.30
CA THR A 19 12.25 -0.50 2.58
C THR A 19 10.79 -0.16 2.91
N LEU A 20 10.01 0.31 1.92
CA LEU A 20 8.56 0.50 2.03
C LEU A 20 7.85 -0.82 2.35
N SER A 21 8.16 -1.88 1.59
CA SER A 21 7.64 -3.22 1.85
C SER A 21 7.92 -3.69 3.28
N ASN A 22 9.16 -3.48 3.74
CA ASN A 22 9.56 -3.84 5.09
C ASN A 22 8.83 -3.01 6.14
N TYR A 23 8.57 -1.73 5.92
CA TYR A 23 7.83 -0.89 6.85
C TYR A 23 6.41 -1.43 7.10
N PHE A 24 5.66 -1.71 6.03
CA PHE A 24 4.31 -2.28 6.15
C PHE A 24 4.33 -3.68 6.77
N ARG A 25 5.34 -4.50 6.44
CA ARG A 25 5.51 -5.84 7.03
C ARG A 25 5.82 -5.79 8.52
N ASN A 26 6.68 -4.86 8.98
CA ASN A 26 7.06 -4.72 10.39
C ASN A 26 5.93 -4.09 11.23
N ALA A 27 5.10 -3.24 10.63
CA ALA A 27 3.96 -2.65 11.35
C ALA A 27 2.86 -3.66 11.69
N GLY A 28 2.78 -4.78 10.97
CA GLY A 28 1.86 -5.87 11.27
C GLY A 28 0.40 -5.42 11.33
N GLU A 29 -0.29 -5.77 12.42
CA GLU A 29 -1.72 -5.45 12.59
C GLU A 29 -2.00 -3.94 12.69
N MET A 30 -1.02 -3.10 13.05
CA MET A 30 -1.23 -1.65 13.19
C MET A 30 -1.52 -0.96 11.86
N LEU A 31 -1.07 -1.55 10.75
CA LEU A 31 -1.29 -1.03 9.39
C LEU A 31 -2.01 -2.06 8.51
N ALA A 32 -2.86 -2.90 9.09
CA ALA A 32 -3.53 -3.97 8.35
C ALA A 32 -4.42 -3.43 7.22
N GLU A 33 -5.17 -2.36 7.48
CA GLU A 33 -6.07 -1.74 6.49
C GLU A 33 -5.28 -1.02 5.39
N GLU A 34 -4.24 -0.27 5.77
CA GLU A 34 -3.35 0.43 4.85
C GLU A 34 -2.58 -0.55 3.96
N SER A 35 -2.13 -1.67 4.54
CA SER A 35 -1.49 -2.76 3.79
C SER A 35 -2.47 -3.30 2.75
N LEU A 36 -3.68 -3.71 3.15
CA LEU A 36 -4.67 -4.25 2.22
C LEU A 36 -4.98 -3.27 1.07
N LEU A 37 -5.11 -1.98 1.39
CA LEU A 37 -5.30 -0.92 0.41
C LEU A 37 -4.10 -0.81 -0.55
N LEU A 38 -2.87 -0.81 -0.02
CA LEU A 38 -1.65 -0.73 -0.82
C LEU A 38 -1.57 -1.88 -1.82
N GLY A 39 -1.93 -3.10 -1.44
CA GLY A 39 -1.93 -4.27 -2.34
C GLY A 39 -2.99 -4.17 -3.41
N THR A 40 -4.15 -3.61 -3.08
CA THR A 40 -5.17 -3.30 -4.08
C THR A 40 -4.64 -2.30 -5.11
N VAL A 41 -3.95 -1.25 -4.65
CA VAL A 41 -3.32 -0.24 -5.52
C VAL A 41 -2.21 -0.85 -6.39
N VAL A 42 -1.31 -1.64 -5.79
CA VAL A 42 -0.22 -2.32 -6.49
C VAL A 42 -0.77 -3.24 -7.57
N ASN A 43 -1.75 -4.08 -7.24
CA ASN A 43 -2.41 -4.95 -8.22
C ASN A 43 -3.07 -4.15 -9.35
N SER A 44 -3.70 -3.01 -9.03
CA SER A 44 -4.30 -2.14 -10.07
C SER A 44 -3.25 -1.56 -11.03
N ILE A 45 -2.05 -1.24 -10.55
CA ILE A 45 -0.96 -0.70 -11.38
C ILE A 45 -0.41 -1.80 -12.29
N ILE A 46 -0.16 -2.98 -11.73
CA ILE A 46 0.30 -4.16 -12.48
C ILE A 46 -0.74 -4.54 -13.55
N ALA A 47 -2.03 -4.58 -13.20
CA ALA A 47 -3.12 -4.85 -14.14
C ALA A 47 -3.24 -3.80 -15.26
N SER A 48 -2.82 -2.57 -14.99
CA SER A 48 -2.78 -1.48 -15.99
C SER A 48 -1.51 -1.52 -16.87
N GLN A 49 -0.60 -2.48 -16.64
CA GLN A 49 0.72 -2.59 -17.29
C GLN A 49 1.56 -1.31 -17.13
N GLU A 50 1.32 -0.56 -16.06
CA GLU A 50 2.08 0.64 -15.71
C GLU A 50 3.30 0.24 -14.87
N PRO A 51 4.43 0.97 -14.98
CA PRO A 51 5.60 0.70 -14.15
C PRO A 51 5.26 0.92 -12.67
N LEU A 52 5.42 -0.13 -11.87
CA LEU A 52 5.24 -0.05 -10.43
C LEU A 52 6.36 0.78 -9.81
N THR A 53 6.02 2.01 -9.42
CA THR A 53 6.93 3.00 -8.84
C THR A 53 6.22 3.72 -7.70
N ASN A 54 6.98 4.28 -6.76
CA ASN A 54 6.40 5.08 -5.66
C ASN A 54 5.53 6.22 -6.20
N LYS A 55 5.94 6.84 -7.31
CA LYS A 55 5.15 7.84 -8.04
C LYS A 55 3.79 7.29 -8.52
N ALA A 56 3.77 6.11 -9.15
CA ALA A 56 2.52 5.51 -9.63
C ALA A 56 1.56 5.17 -8.47
N ILE A 57 2.11 4.68 -7.36
CA ILE A 57 1.35 4.38 -6.13
C ILE A 57 0.72 5.67 -5.57
N ILE A 58 1.52 6.73 -5.42
CA ILE A 58 1.06 8.05 -4.96
C ILE A 58 -0.08 8.57 -5.84
N VAL A 59 0.08 8.50 -7.18
CA VAL A 59 -0.96 8.93 -8.13
C VAL A 59 -2.25 8.14 -7.96
N ARG A 60 -2.17 6.81 -7.77
CA ARG A 60 -3.36 5.97 -7.55
C ARG A 60 -4.03 6.19 -6.22
N LEU A 61 -3.29 6.38 -5.14
CA LEU A 61 -3.85 6.74 -3.84
C LEU A 61 -4.55 8.10 -3.88
N MET A 62 -3.97 9.10 -4.53
CA MET A 62 -4.63 10.40 -4.74
C MET A 62 -5.92 10.27 -5.55
N ALA A 63 -5.92 9.44 -6.60
CA ALA A 63 -7.13 9.16 -7.38
C ALA A 63 -8.20 8.45 -6.54
N ALA A 64 -7.82 7.46 -5.73
CA ALA A 64 -8.73 6.78 -4.82
C ALA A 64 -9.34 7.75 -3.80
N LEU A 65 -8.54 8.65 -3.24
CA LEU A 65 -9.00 9.67 -2.28
C LEU A 65 -10.05 10.61 -2.91
N LYS A 66 -9.84 11.05 -4.16
CA LYS A 66 -10.79 11.90 -4.89
C LYS A 66 -12.14 11.24 -5.17
N ASN A 67 -12.17 9.91 -5.26
CA ASN A 67 -13.37 9.14 -5.62
C ASN A 67 -14.04 8.47 -4.40
N THR A 68 -13.51 8.65 -3.20
CA THR A 68 -14.03 8.05 -1.97
C THR A 68 -14.84 9.07 -1.18
N GLN A 69 -16.10 8.74 -0.88
CA GLN A 69 -16.97 9.58 -0.04
C GLN A 69 -17.05 9.08 1.42
N ASP A 70 -16.62 7.85 1.65
CA ASP A 70 -16.59 7.26 2.99
C ASP A 70 -15.43 7.83 3.81
N ALA A 71 -15.74 8.46 4.94
CA ALA A 71 -14.76 9.18 5.75
C ALA A 71 -13.70 8.25 6.35
N VAL A 72 -14.08 7.02 6.71
CA VAL A 72 -13.17 6.01 7.29
C VAL A 72 -12.18 5.55 6.23
N LYS A 73 -12.64 5.14 5.05
CA LYS A 73 -11.76 4.78 3.92
C LYS A 73 -10.88 5.95 3.49
N CYS A 74 -11.41 7.17 3.48
CA CYS A 74 -10.59 8.35 3.23
C CYS A 74 -9.45 8.52 4.25
N ASP A 75 -9.66 8.18 5.52
CA ASP A 75 -8.60 8.21 6.54
C ASP A 75 -7.50 7.19 6.24
N VAL A 76 -7.88 5.94 5.95
CA VAL A 76 -6.94 4.87 5.57
C VAL A 76 -6.15 5.25 4.30
N ILE A 77 -6.82 5.82 3.29
CA ILE A 77 -6.15 6.28 2.06
C ILE A 77 -5.18 7.43 2.37
N ARG A 78 -5.56 8.41 3.21
CA ARG A 78 -4.67 9.51 3.59
C ARG A 78 -3.45 9.01 4.36
N LYS A 79 -3.62 8.12 5.33
CA LYS A 79 -2.52 7.50 6.08
C LYS A 79 -1.58 6.73 5.18
N THR A 80 -2.14 5.90 4.30
CA THR A 80 -1.32 5.14 3.33
C THR A 80 -0.53 6.08 2.43
N LEU A 81 -1.18 7.14 1.92
CA LEU A 81 -0.52 8.14 1.09
C LEU A 81 0.60 8.88 1.84
N GLU A 82 0.35 9.27 3.09
CA GLU A 82 1.35 9.93 3.95
C GLU A 82 2.58 9.05 4.14
N ILE A 83 2.40 7.76 4.46
CA ILE A 83 3.51 6.81 4.63
C ILE A 83 4.34 6.73 3.35
N VAL A 84 3.71 6.51 2.20
CA VAL A 84 4.42 6.35 0.91
C VAL A 84 5.14 7.65 0.52
N VAL A 85 4.53 8.82 0.73
CA VAL A 85 5.15 10.12 0.42
C VAL A 85 6.33 10.41 1.33
N ASN A 86 6.19 10.20 2.65
CA ASN A 86 7.29 10.38 3.60
C ASN A 86 8.46 9.46 3.25
N HIS A 87 8.17 8.20 2.92
CA HIS A 87 9.20 7.25 2.53
C HIS A 87 9.92 7.64 1.24
N THR A 88 9.18 8.09 0.24
CA THR A 88 9.76 8.56 -1.04
C THR A 88 10.61 9.82 -0.87
N THR A 89 10.29 10.65 0.13
CA THR A 89 11.06 11.88 0.42
C THR A 89 12.31 11.58 1.24
N ASP A 90 12.27 10.56 2.10
CA ASP A 90 13.41 10.08 2.90
C ASP A 90 14.48 9.38 2.04
N ASP A 91 14.07 8.73 0.94
CA ASP A 91 14.97 8.00 0.02
C ASP A 91 15.65 8.90 -1.04
N ILE A 92 15.34 10.20 -1.11
CA ILE A 92 15.80 11.14 -2.16
C ILE A 92 17.01 12.01 -1.80
#